data_AF-N1ZI89-F1
#
_entry.id   AF-N1ZI89-F1
#
_cell.length_a   1.000
_cell.length_b   1.000
_cell.length_c   1.000
_cell.angle_alpha   90.00
_cell.angle_beta   90.00
_cell.angle_gamma   90.00
#
_symmetry.space_group_name_H-M   'P 1'
#
loop_
_entity.id
_entity.type
_entity.pdbx_description
1 polymer ?
#
loop_
_entity_poly.entity_id
_entity_poly.type
_entity_poly.pdbx_seq_one_letter_code
_entity_poly.pdbx_strand_id
1 'polypeptide(L)'
;MSKEKKIVPIISGATEKEQSKDVNKSIAKKEQKSNLQATENLKNFEQGVLETITMEELYDTVYPPKAAVVDKLIYNGTYLFVGAPKIGKSFLMAQLGYHVSMGLPLWNYQVSQGSVLYLALEDDYSRIQKRLSRMFGMESTPNFHFATKSKALNEGLEEQLIHFVKEHLSSHKKEIIK
;
A
#
# COMPACT_ATOMS: atom_id res chain seq x y z
N MET A 1 -49.49 28.04 24.34
CA MET A 1 -48.03 28.24 24.36
C MET A 1 -47.62 28.75 22.97
N SER A 2 -46.88 29.86 22.96
CA SER A 2 -46.47 30.71 21.83
C SER A 2 -45.98 29.96 20.58
N LYS A 3 -46.60 30.18 19.41
CA LYS A 3 -46.17 31.03 18.26
C LYS A 3 -44.73 30.77 17.78
N GLU A 4 -44.53 30.08 16.64
CA GLU A 4 -44.64 30.53 15.23
C GLU A 4 -43.28 30.99 14.68
N LYS A 5 -42.82 30.42 13.55
CA LYS A 5 -42.33 31.21 12.40
C LYS A 5 -42.17 30.40 11.11
N LYS A 6 -42.80 30.98 10.08
CA LYS A 6 -42.83 30.67 8.64
C LYS A 6 -41.52 31.07 7.91
N ILE A 7 -41.21 30.29 6.87
CA ILE A 7 -40.82 30.65 5.47
C ILE A 7 -39.51 31.44 5.20
N VAL A 8 -38.76 30.89 4.23
CA VAL A 8 -37.50 31.33 3.56
C VAL A 8 -37.66 32.65 2.78
N PRO A 9 -36.59 33.44 2.56
CA PRO A 9 -36.09 33.60 1.19
C PRO A 9 -34.55 33.78 1.03
N ILE A 10 -34.10 33.54 -0.20
CA ILE A 10 -32.77 33.78 -0.78
C ILE A 10 -32.51 35.30 -0.89
N ILE A 11 -31.32 35.78 -0.53
CA ILE A 11 -30.77 37.07 -0.98
C ILE A 11 -29.28 36.90 -1.35
N SER A 12 -28.96 37.34 -2.56
CA SER A 12 -27.61 37.50 -3.11
C SER A 12 -26.86 38.66 -2.45
N GLY A 13 -25.57 38.50 -2.20
CA GLY A 13 -24.68 39.59 -1.85
C GLY A 13 -23.27 39.28 -2.32
N ALA A 14 -22.87 39.86 -3.45
CA ALA A 14 -21.49 39.88 -3.91
C ALA A 14 -20.66 40.71 -2.93
N THR A 15 -19.53 40.15 -2.48
CA THR A 15 -18.34 40.93 -2.14
C THR A 15 -17.13 40.03 -2.37
N GLU A 16 -16.38 40.35 -3.42
CA GLU A 16 -15.01 39.90 -3.63
C GLU A 16 -14.17 40.25 -2.40
N LYS A 17 -13.36 39.30 -1.91
CA LYS A 17 -12.03 39.58 -1.37
C LYS A 17 -11.18 38.32 -1.45
N GLU A 18 -10.00 38.52 -2.04
CA GLU A 18 -8.97 37.56 -2.39
C GLU A 18 -8.56 36.64 -1.23
N GLN A 19 -8.52 35.34 -1.47
CA GLN A 19 -7.76 34.41 -0.64
C GLN A 19 -7.35 33.18 -1.46
N SER A 20 -6.36 33.30 -2.34
CA SER A 20 -5.98 32.17 -3.22
C SER A 20 -4.48 32.05 -3.55
N LYS A 21 -3.57 32.64 -2.76
CA LYS A 21 -2.13 32.50 -3.00
C LYS A 21 -1.30 31.95 -1.82
N ASP A 22 -1.74 32.09 -0.57
CA ASP A 22 -0.93 31.68 0.59
C ASP A 22 -1.12 30.22 1.06
N VAL A 23 -2.28 29.62 0.80
CA VAL A 23 -2.58 28.24 1.23
C VAL A 23 -1.75 27.23 0.44
N ASN A 24 -1.64 27.40 -0.89
CA ASN A 24 -0.89 26.48 -1.76
C ASN A 24 0.63 26.53 -1.51
N LYS A 25 1.17 27.70 -1.13
CA LYS A 25 2.59 27.87 -0.81
C LYS A 25 2.96 27.25 0.56
N SER A 26 1.99 27.16 1.47
CA SER A 26 2.18 26.62 2.82
C SER A 26 2.09 25.09 2.84
N ILE A 27 1.20 24.51 2.04
CA ILE A 27 1.08 23.04 1.89
C ILE A 27 2.33 22.46 1.21
N ALA A 28 2.80 23.07 0.12
CA ALA A 28 4.01 22.63 -0.58
C ALA A 28 5.28 22.75 0.29
N LYS A 29 5.37 23.77 1.17
CA LYS A 29 6.47 23.90 2.14
C LYS A 29 6.41 22.84 3.25
N LYS A 30 5.21 22.38 3.63
CA LYS A 30 5.00 21.39 4.70
C LYS A 30 5.34 19.97 4.24
N GLU A 31 4.99 19.63 3.00
CA GLU A 31 5.38 18.36 2.34
C GLU A 31 6.89 18.26 2.09
N GLN A 32 7.56 19.38 1.79
CA GLN A 32 9.02 19.41 1.68
C GLN A 32 9.70 19.13 3.03
N LYS A 33 9.18 19.64 4.15
CA LYS A 33 9.73 19.39 5.49
C LYS A 33 9.61 17.92 5.93
N SER A 34 8.49 17.25 5.65
CA SER A 34 8.30 15.84 6.05
C SER A 34 9.27 14.90 5.32
N ASN A 35 9.58 15.19 4.04
CA ASN A 35 10.54 14.40 3.26
C ASN A 35 11.99 14.67 3.70
N LEU A 36 12.34 15.88 4.14
CA LEU A 36 13.65 16.20 4.71
C LEU A 36 13.88 15.49 6.05
N GLN A 37 12.89 15.48 6.96
CA GLN A 37 13.01 14.79 8.24
C GLN A 37 13.30 13.29 8.07
N ALA A 38 12.55 12.59 7.22
CA ALA A 38 12.75 11.16 6.96
C ALA A 38 14.17 10.82 6.46
N THR A 39 14.77 11.70 5.66
CA THR A 39 16.14 11.52 5.15
C THR A 39 17.22 11.86 6.17
N GLU A 40 16.97 12.81 7.08
CA GLU A 40 17.92 13.15 8.14
C GLU A 40 17.93 12.09 9.24
N ASN A 41 16.79 11.47 9.53
CA ASN A 41 16.77 10.47 10.58
C ASN A 41 17.19 9.06 10.19
N LEU A 42 17.19 8.73 8.89
CA LEU A 42 17.99 7.62 8.37
C LEU A 42 19.50 7.84 8.59
N LYS A 43 20.02 9.06 8.37
CA LYS A 43 21.45 9.38 8.60
C LYS A 43 21.82 9.38 10.08
N ASN A 44 20.96 9.91 10.94
CA ASN A 44 21.19 9.93 12.38
C ASN A 44 21.18 8.52 12.98
N PHE A 45 20.33 7.63 12.47
CA PHE A 45 20.30 6.22 12.85
C PHE A 45 21.62 5.49 12.52
N GLU A 46 22.17 5.70 11.32
CA GLU A 46 23.47 5.12 10.92
C GLU A 46 24.65 5.64 11.77
N GLN A 47 24.51 6.83 12.36
CA GLN A 47 25.52 7.44 13.23
C GLN A 47 25.32 7.09 14.71
N GLY A 48 24.35 6.24 15.04
CA GLY A 48 24.05 5.82 16.43
C GLY A 48 23.47 6.93 17.31
N VAL A 49 22.99 8.01 16.71
CA VAL A 49 22.37 9.14 17.42
C VAL A 49 20.89 8.83 17.63
N LEU A 50 20.44 8.88 18.89
CA LEU A 50 19.02 8.75 19.20
C LEU A 50 18.30 10.00 18.70
N GLU A 51 17.49 9.82 17.67
CA GLU A 51 16.64 10.88 17.19
C GLU A 51 15.40 11.03 18.08
N THR A 52 15.06 12.28 18.40
CA THR A 52 13.87 12.65 19.16
C THR A 52 13.25 13.87 18.51
N ILE A 53 11.92 13.96 18.57
CA ILE A 53 11.17 15.16 18.20
C ILE A 53 10.34 15.60 19.40
N THR A 54 10.12 16.89 19.52
CA THR A 54 9.26 17.47 20.55
C THR A 54 7.77 17.23 20.23
N MET A 55 6.89 17.41 21.22
CA MET A 55 5.45 17.32 20.98
C MET A 55 4.94 18.39 20.01
N GLU A 56 5.53 19.59 20.03
CA GLU A 56 5.21 20.67 19.11
C GLU A 56 5.53 20.26 17.66
N GLU A 57 6.73 19.72 17.43
CA GLU A 57 7.13 19.20 16.12
C GLU A 57 6.25 18.03 15.68
N LEU A 58 5.91 17.11 16.58
CA LEU A 58 5.00 15.99 16.29
C LEU A 58 3.64 16.47 15.79
N TYR A 59 3.04 17.47 16.45
CA TYR A 59 1.73 18.00 16.08
C TYR A 59 1.76 18.89 14.84
N ASP A 60 2.89 19.55 14.58
CA ASP A 60 3.09 20.30 13.35
C ASP A 60 3.42 19.40 12.16
N THR A 61 3.80 18.14 12.37
CA THR A 61 4.15 17.19 11.31
C THR A 61 2.90 16.58 10.66
N VAL A 62 2.85 16.58 9.33
CA VAL A 62 1.82 15.89 8.56
C VAL A 62 2.29 14.47 8.26
N TYR A 63 1.62 13.47 8.83
CA TYR A 63 1.88 12.08 8.54
C TYR A 63 0.93 11.58 7.44
N PRO A 64 1.43 11.22 6.24
CA PRO A 64 0.56 10.68 5.21
C PRO A 64 -0.02 9.33 5.66
N PRO A 65 -1.25 8.99 5.21
CA PRO A 65 -1.83 7.69 5.48
C PRO A 65 -0.91 6.57 4.98
N LYS A 66 -0.78 5.50 5.77
CA LYS A 66 0.00 4.32 5.38
C LYS A 66 -0.66 3.67 4.17
N ALA A 67 0.12 3.38 3.13
CA ALA A 67 -0.35 2.60 1.99
C ALA A 67 -0.75 1.18 2.45
N ALA A 68 -2.02 0.84 2.23
CA ALA A 68 -2.56 -0.49 2.52
C ALA A 68 -2.50 -1.36 1.26
N VAL A 69 -2.12 -2.63 1.43
CA VAL A 69 -2.26 -3.66 0.40
C VAL A 69 -3.71 -4.15 0.37
N VAL A 70 -4.26 -4.42 1.54
CA VAL A 70 -5.68 -4.69 1.76
C VAL A 70 -6.17 -3.73 2.83
N ASP A 71 -7.09 -2.83 2.47
CA ASP A 71 -7.56 -1.78 3.37
C ASP A 71 -8.01 -2.36 4.72
N LYS A 72 -7.61 -1.70 5.81
CA LYS A 72 -7.89 -2.10 7.21
C LYS A 72 -7.36 -3.47 7.65
N LEU A 73 -6.67 -4.22 6.80
CA LEU A 73 -6.24 -5.59 7.10
C LEU A 73 -4.72 -5.78 6.96
N ILE A 74 -4.14 -5.38 5.82
CA ILE A 74 -2.73 -5.63 5.49
C ILE A 74 -2.10 -4.34 4.98
N TYR A 75 -1.07 -3.88 5.69
CA TYR A 75 -0.26 -2.71 5.33
C TYR A 75 1.13 -3.17 4.89
N ASN A 76 1.95 -2.26 4.39
CA ASN A 76 3.34 -2.58 4.07
C ASN A 76 4.10 -3.05 5.31
N GLY A 77 4.75 -4.21 5.22
CA GLY A 77 5.51 -4.81 6.31
C GLY A 77 5.68 -6.32 6.15
N THR A 78 6.22 -6.96 7.18
CA THR A 78 6.46 -8.41 7.21
C THR A 78 5.45 -9.08 8.13
N TYR A 79 4.74 -10.08 7.61
CA TYR A 79 3.73 -10.84 8.34
C TYR A 79 4.11 -12.31 8.40
N LEU A 80 3.89 -12.94 9.56
CA LEU A 80 4.08 -14.37 9.74
C LEU A 80 2.71 -15.04 9.94
N PHE A 81 2.31 -15.89 8.99
CA PHE A 81 1.06 -16.63 9.08
C PHE A 81 1.28 -18.06 9.56
N VAL A 82 0.85 -18.37 10.79
CA VAL A 82 1.09 -19.66 11.46
C VAL A 82 -0.21 -20.37 11.75
N GLY A 83 -0.19 -21.71 11.71
CA GLY A 83 -1.31 -22.53 12.13
C GLY A 83 -1.09 -24.00 11.81
N ALA A 84 -1.99 -24.87 12.25
CA ALA A 84 -1.88 -26.31 12.09
C ALA A 84 -1.78 -26.74 10.60
N PRO A 85 -1.20 -27.91 10.30
CA PRO A 85 -1.21 -28.46 8.94
C PRO A 85 -2.63 -28.55 8.36
N LYS A 86 -2.75 -28.29 7.05
CA LYS A 86 -4.00 -28.46 6.26
C LYS A 86 -5.20 -27.56 6.62
N ILE A 87 -5.04 -26.55 7.47
CA ILE A 87 -6.12 -25.58 7.78
C ILE A 87 -6.39 -24.54 6.68
N GLY A 88 -5.67 -24.60 5.56
CA GLY A 88 -5.86 -23.67 4.43
C GLY A 88 -4.90 -22.47 4.37
N LYS A 89 -3.76 -22.49 5.07
CA LYS A 89 -2.76 -21.40 5.01
C LYS A 89 -2.33 -21.06 3.58
N SER A 90 -1.88 -22.06 2.81
CA SER A 90 -1.47 -21.85 1.41
C SER A 90 -2.63 -21.43 0.52
N PHE A 91 -3.86 -21.84 0.84
CA PHE A 91 -5.07 -21.40 0.13
C PHE A 91 -5.33 -19.92 0.36
N LEU A 92 -5.22 -19.46 1.61
CA LEU A 92 -5.33 -18.05 1.96
C LEU A 92 -4.25 -17.21 1.29
N MET A 93 -2.99 -17.66 1.30
CA MET A 93 -1.90 -16.93 0.66
C MET A 93 -2.10 -16.83 -0.86
N ALA A 94 -2.57 -17.90 -1.51
CA ALA A 94 -2.91 -17.86 -2.94
C ALA A 94 -4.10 -16.93 -3.23
N GLN A 95 -5.11 -16.91 -2.36
CA GLN A 95 -6.25 -15.99 -2.46
C GLN A 95 -5.81 -14.53 -2.34
N LEU A 96 -4.99 -14.21 -1.34
CA LEU A 96 -4.44 -12.88 -1.15
C LEU A 96 -3.65 -12.44 -2.39
N GLY A 97 -2.70 -13.27 -2.85
CA GLY A 97 -1.89 -12.94 -4.02
C GLY A 97 -2.72 -12.77 -5.30
N TYR A 98 -3.75 -13.59 -5.49
CA TYR A 98 -4.66 -13.47 -6.63
C TYR A 98 -5.46 -12.17 -6.59
N HIS A 99 -6.03 -11.81 -5.43
CA HIS A 99 -6.83 -10.58 -5.31
C HIS A 99 -5.96 -9.32 -5.46
N VAL A 100 -4.75 -9.31 -4.90
CA VAL A 100 -3.79 -8.21 -5.07
C VAL A 100 -3.34 -8.07 -6.53
N SER A 101 -3.06 -9.17 -7.21
CA SER A 101 -2.61 -9.12 -8.62
C SER A 101 -3.70 -8.73 -9.62
N MET A 102 -4.96 -9.07 -9.31
CA MET A 102 -6.13 -8.70 -10.10
C MET A 102 -6.72 -7.33 -9.72
N GLY A 103 -6.44 -6.80 -8.53
CA GLY A 103 -7.09 -5.60 -8.00
C GLY A 103 -8.53 -5.83 -7.56
N LEU A 104 -8.86 -7.04 -7.11
CA LEU A 104 -10.22 -7.42 -6.71
C LEU A 104 -10.41 -7.27 -5.19
N PRO A 105 -11.59 -6.84 -4.72
CA PRO A 105 -11.87 -6.76 -3.29
C PRO A 105 -11.73 -8.11 -2.59
N LEU A 106 -10.98 -8.17 -1.48
CA LEU A 106 -10.84 -9.36 -0.65
C LEU A 106 -11.81 -9.25 0.53
N TRP A 107 -12.82 -10.12 0.61
CA TRP A 107 -13.83 -10.11 1.68
C TRP A 107 -14.48 -8.73 1.91
N ASN A 108 -14.80 -8.03 0.81
CA ASN A 108 -15.35 -6.67 0.80
C ASN A 108 -14.39 -5.57 1.29
N TYR A 109 -13.11 -5.88 1.53
CA TYR A 109 -12.06 -4.88 1.72
C TYR A 109 -11.49 -4.48 0.36
N GLN A 110 -11.24 -3.19 0.17
CA GLN A 110 -10.58 -2.67 -1.01
C GLN A 110 -9.12 -3.15 -1.05
N VAL A 111 -8.64 -3.49 -2.24
CA VAL A 111 -7.30 -4.04 -2.46
C VAL A 111 -6.55 -3.15 -3.44
N SER A 112 -5.35 -2.74 -3.04
CA SER A 112 -4.44 -2.04 -3.94
C SER A 112 -3.86 -3.04 -4.93
N GLN A 113 -4.12 -2.85 -6.23
CA GLN A 113 -3.58 -3.74 -7.25
C GLN A 113 -2.04 -3.66 -7.27
N GLY A 114 -1.35 -4.80 -7.42
CA GLY A 114 0.11 -4.81 -7.51
C GLY A 114 0.68 -6.12 -8.03
N SER A 115 1.96 -6.10 -8.40
CA SER A 115 2.69 -7.31 -8.78
C SER A 115 3.01 -8.16 -7.54
N VAL A 116 2.73 -9.47 -7.62
CA VAL A 116 2.89 -10.42 -6.53
C VAL A 116 3.85 -11.53 -6.94
N LEU A 117 4.84 -11.81 -6.10
CA LEU A 117 5.71 -12.98 -6.20
C LEU A 117 5.32 -14.01 -5.14
N TYR A 118 4.93 -15.20 -5.59
CA TYR A 118 4.63 -16.34 -4.72
C TYR A 118 5.74 -17.40 -4.81
N LEU A 119 6.53 -17.52 -3.74
CA LEU A 119 7.56 -18.56 -3.61
C LEU A 119 6.93 -19.86 -3.09
N ALA A 120 6.56 -20.75 -4.00
CA ALA A 120 5.93 -22.04 -3.71
C ALA A 120 6.96 -23.18 -3.61
N LEU A 121 7.94 -23.06 -2.71
CA LEU A 121 9.13 -23.93 -2.67
C LEU A 121 8.84 -25.39 -2.31
N GLU A 122 7.67 -25.68 -1.74
CA GLU A 122 7.21 -27.05 -1.39
C GLU A 122 6.26 -27.66 -2.44
N ASP A 123 5.91 -26.91 -3.48
CA ASP A 123 4.97 -27.29 -4.53
C ASP A 123 5.67 -27.40 -5.89
N ASP A 124 5.01 -28.02 -6.87
CA ASP A 124 5.39 -27.97 -8.28
C ASP A 124 4.36 -27.17 -9.11
N TYR A 125 4.72 -26.81 -10.34
CA TYR A 125 3.84 -26.01 -11.20
C TYR A 125 2.52 -26.70 -11.55
N SER A 126 2.49 -28.04 -11.67
CA SER A 126 1.26 -28.79 -11.94
C SER A 126 0.28 -28.68 -10.76
N ARG A 127 0.80 -28.83 -9.54
CA ARG A 127 0.04 -28.67 -8.29
C ARG A 127 -0.47 -27.24 -8.11
N ILE A 128 0.37 -26.24 -8.40
CA ILE A 128 -0.02 -24.82 -8.35
C ILE A 128 -1.13 -24.55 -9.36
N GLN A 129 -0.94 -24.94 -10.63
CA GLN A 129 -1.92 -24.75 -11.70
C GLN A 129 -3.27 -25.38 -11.33
N LYS A 130 -3.27 -26.64 -10.87
CA LYS A 130 -4.49 -27.34 -10.44
C LYS A 130 -5.18 -26.66 -9.25
N ARG A 131 -4.41 -26.12 -8.30
CA ARG A 131 -4.96 -25.41 -7.14
C ARG A 131 -5.60 -24.09 -7.56
N LEU A 132 -4.89 -23.27 -8.34
CA LEU A 132 -5.38 -21.98 -8.81
C LEU A 132 -6.60 -22.14 -9.72
N SER A 133 -6.59 -23.11 -10.63
CA SER A 133 -7.74 -23.35 -11.52
C SER A 133 -8.99 -23.79 -10.76
N ARG A 134 -8.81 -24.58 -9.70
CA ARG A 134 -9.92 -24.95 -8.80
C ARG A 134 -10.42 -23.76 -7.97
N MET A 135 -9.55 -22.80 -7.65
CA MET A 135 -9.90 -21.64 -6.83
C MET A 135 -10.54 -20.51 -7.62
N PHE A 136 -10.03 -20.22 -8.82
CA PHE A 136 -10.32 -19.00 -9.58
C PHE A 136 -10.75 -19.27 -11.02
N GLY A 137 -10.88 -20.54 -11.43
CA GLY A 137 -11.24 -20.89 -12.80
C GLY A 137 -10.10 -20.64 -13.79
N MET A 138 -10.42 -20.04 -14.94
CA MET A 138 -9.46 -19.77 -16.02
C MET A 138 -8.99 -18.31 -16.08
N GLU A 139 -9.46 -17.47 -15.16
CA GLU A 139 -9.03 -16.07 -15.06
C GLU A 139 -7.54 -15.98 -14.74
N SER A 140 -6.83 -15.08 -15.42
CA SER A 140 -5.38 -14.95 -15.31
C SER A 140 -4.94 -13.50 -15.26
N THR A 141 -3.73 -13.27 -14.77
CA THR A 141 -3.12 -11.95 -14.70
C THR A 141 -1.61 -12.06 -14.91
N PRO A 142 -0.99 -11.13 -15.66
CA PRO A 142 0.45 -11.09 -15.80
C PRO A 142 1.17 -10.65 -14.51
N ASN A 143 0.43 -10.17 -13.50
CA ASN A 143 1.00 -9.61 -12.26
C ASN A 143 1.15 -10.65 -11.14
N PHE A 144 0.77 -11.92 -11.35
CA PHE A 144 0.91 -12.97 -10.34
C PHE A 144 1.98 -13.99 -10.75
N HIS A 145 3.16 -13.84 -10.18
CA HIS A 145 4.36 -14.61 -10.52
C HIS A 145 4.57 -15.74 -9.51
N PHE A 146 5.03 -16.89 -9.99
CA PHE A 146 5.29 -18.07 -9.18
C PHE A 146 6.72 -18.55 -9.36
N ALA A 147 7.37 -18.94 -8.28
CA ALA A 147 8.64 -19.65 -8.32
C ALA A 147 8.58 -20.88 -7.39
N THR A 148 8.94 -22.04 -7.92
CA THR A 148 9.02 -23.31 -7.15
C THR A 148 10.42 -23.60 -6.64
N LYS A 149 11.39 -22.76 -7.01
CA LYS A 149 12.79 -22.87 -6.61
C LYS A 149 13.36 -21.48 -6.35
N SER A 150 14.23 -21.38 -5.36
CA SER A 150 15.04 -20.20 -5.09
C SER A 150 16.40 -20.63 -4.56
N LYS A 151 17.37 -19.71 -4.55
CA LYS A 151 18.60 -19.87 -3.78
C LYS A 151 18.29 -19.79 -2.28
N ALA A 152 19.25 -20.23 -1.46
CA ALA A 152 19.19 -20.02 -0.02
C ALA A 152 19.42 -18.53 0.33
N LEU A 153 18.99 -18.12 1.53
CA LEU A 153 19.03 -16.73 1.99
C LEU A 153 20.44 -16.11 1.85
N ASN A 154 21.47 -16.86 2.25
CA ASN A 154 22.87 -16.39 2.25
C ASN A 154 23.64 -16.74 0.97
N GLU A 155 22.96 -17.29 -0.05
CA GLU A 155 23.62 -17.81 -1.27
C GLU A 155 23.12 -17.14 -2.56
N GLY A 156 22.23 -16.16 -2.43
CA GLY A 156 21.84 -15.32 -3.54
C GLY A 156 20.33 -15.08 -3.69
N LEU A 157 19.53 -15.40 -2.67
CA LEU A 157 18.08 -15.14 -2.70
C LEU A 157 17.79 -13.64 -2.79
N GLU A 158 18.57 -12.82 -2.09
CA GLU A 158 18.40 -11.37 -2.09
C GLU A 158 18.54 -10.79 -3.50
N GLU A 159 19.58 -11.18 -4.24
CA GLU A 159 19.81 -10.75 -5.61
C GLU A 159 18.70 -11.22 -6.56
N GLN A 160 18.18 -12.44 -6.34
CA GLN A 160 17.01 -12.92 -7.10
C GLN A 160 15.77 -12.05 -6.85
N LEU A 161 15.52 -11.67 -5.59
CA LEU A 161 14.40 -10.79 -5.23
C LEU A 161 14.61 -9.38 -5.79
N ILE A 162 15.80 -8.79 -5.66
CA ILE A 162 16.13 -7.47 -6.21
C ILE A 162 15.95 -7.47 -7.73
N HIS A 163 16.40 -8.51 -8.42
CA HIS A 163 16.24 -8.64 -9.86
C HIS A 163 14.76 -8.69 -10.25
N PHE A 164 13.98 -9.54 -9.58
CA PHE A 164 12.54 -9.63 -9.80
C PHE A 164 11.85 -8.28 -9.61
N VAL A 165 12.15 -7.59 -8.49
CA VAL A 165 11.58 -6.28 -8.17
C VAL A 165 11.92 -5.28 -9.28
N LYS A 166 13.17 -5.20 -9.73
CA LYS A 166 13.59 -4.28 -10.80
C LYS A 166 12.86 -4.54 -12.13
N GLU A 167 12.69 -5.80 -12.50
CA GLU A 167 12.01 -6.20 -13.74
C GLU A 167 10.52 -5.84 -13.70
N HIS A 168 9.87 -5.95 -12.53
CA HIS A 168 8.42 -5.86 -12.39
C HIS A 168 7.92 -4.56 -11.71
N LEU A 169 8.81 -3.65 -11.27
CA LEU A 169 8.42 -2.35 -10.67
C LEU A 169 7.77 -1.36 -11.66
N SER A 170 7.82 -1.66 -12.95
CA SER A 170 7.51 -0.71 -14.04
C SER A 170 6.03 -0.42 -14.27
N SER A 171 5.11 -1.14 -13.62
CA SER A 171 3.66 -1.03 -13.88
C SER A 171 2.94 0.07 -13.09
N HIS A 172 3.59 0.75 -12.13
CA HIS A 172 2.95 1.74 -11.25
C HIS A 172 3.17 3.23 -11.60
N LYS A 173 3.92 3.56 -12.68
CA LYS A 173 4.26 4.96 -13.02
C LYS A 173 3.62 5.52 -14.29
N LYS A 174 2.69 4.82 -14.96
CA LYS A 174 2.13 5.27 -16.25
C LYS A 174 0.83 6.09 -16.21
N GLU A 175 0.21 6.31 -15.06
CA GLU A 175 -1.06 7.08 -14.96
C GLU A 175 -0.94 8.43 -14.27
N ILE A 176 0.23 9.07 -14.34
CA ILE A 176 0.32 10.51 -14.06
C ILE A 176 0.95 11.14 -15.30
N ILE A 177 0.25 12.10 -15.89
CA ILE A 177 0.47 12.78 -17.18
C ILE A 177 -0.46 12.27 -18.29
N LYS A 178 -1.71 12.72 -18.24
CA LYS A 178 -2.40 13.38 -19.36
C LYS A 178 -3.23 14.54 -18.82
#